data_AF-A0A813LE07-F1
#
_entry.id   AF-A0A813LE07-F1
#
_cell.length_a   1.000
_cell.length_b   1.000
_cell.length_c   1.000
_cell.angle_alpha   90.00
_cell.angle_beta   90.00
_cell.angle_gamma   90.00
#
_symmetry.space_group_name_H-M   'P 1'
#
loop_
_entity.id
_entity.type
_entity.pdbx_description
1 polymer ?
#
loop_
_entity_poly.entity_id
_entity_poly.type
_entity_poly.pdbx_seq_one_letter_code
_entity_poly.pdbx_strand_id
1 'polypeptide(L)'
;MIPLGSGPQISGPPTDEMLATLRHVKWCVLATYACVVGRFLADDPFGAINDLFGGLFGTFLLKEDPQLAGCYKCLQDSPLGSMSEGGLGCLMPYLFMAGLNGIFSALRLYTIASRFGTLLPCTSRLVCFLPIWLLGSCLSQIGAASLCWQ
;
A
#
# COMPACT_ATOMS: atom_id res chain seq x y z
N MET A 1 -1.57 4.31 29.63
CA MET A 1 -2.09 4.09 28.26
C MET A 1 -3.59 4.16 28.34
N ILE A 2 -4.22 5.17 27.72
CA ILE A 2 -5.68 5.25 27.67
C ILE A 2 -6.14 4.10 26.75
N PRO A 3 -7.01 3.18 27.21
CA PRO A 3 -7.54 2.16 26.34
C PRO A 3 -8.41 2.84 25.30
N LEU A 4 -7.84 3.07 24.11
CA LEU A 4 -8.62 3.35 22.91
C LEU A 4 -9.50 2.11 22.73
N GLY A 5 -10.79 2.26 23.04
CA GLY A 5 -11.76 1.17 22.98
C GLY A 5 -11.62 0.45 21.65
N SER A 6 -11.36 -0.85 21.70
CA SER A 6 -11.39 -1.69 20.52
C SER A 6 -12.77 -1.50 19.88
N GLY A 7 -12.80 -0.94 18.68
CA GLY A 7 -14.03 -0.86 17.89
C GLY A 7 -14.66 -2.24 17.77
N PRO A 8 -15.97 -2.32 17.46
CA PRO A 8 -16.68 -3.59 17.37
C PRO A 8 -15.89 -4.55 16.48
N GLN A 9 -15.36 -5.62 17.08
CA GLN A 9 -14.71 -6.67 16.30
C GLN A 9 -15.82 -7.35 15.52
N ILE A 10 -15.80 -7.16 14.21
CA ILE A 10 -16.65 -7.91 13.27
C ILE A 10 -16.21 -9.37 13.41
N SER A 11 -16.88 -10.08 14.30
CA SER A 11 -16.60 -11.47 14.63
C SER A 11 -17.54 -12.32 13.79
N GLY A 12 -16.98 -12.90 12.73
CA GLY A 12 -17.66 -13.81 11.83
C GLY A 12 -16.69 -14.31 10.77
N PRO A 13 -16.89 -15.53 10.23
CA PRO A 13 -16.10 -15.98 9.10
C PRO A 13 -16.29 -15.01 7.92
N PRO A 14 -15.21 -14.64 7.21
CA PRO A 14 -15.32 -13.75 6.06
C PRO A 14 -16.22 -14.39 4.99
N THR A 15 -17.10 -13.60 4.38
CA THR A 15 -17.94 -14.07 3.27
C THR A 15 -17.07 -14.37 2.05
N ASP A 16 -17.54 -15.25 1.16
CA ASP A 16 -16.80 -15.62 -0.05
C ASP A 16 -16.50 -14.41 -0.95
N GLU A 17 -17.38 -13.41 -0.93
CA GLU A 17 -17.21 -12.13 -1.64
C GLU A 17 -16.04 -11.32 -1.08
N MET A 18 -15.93 -11.19 0.25
CA MET A 18 -14.80 -10.51 0.90
C MET A 18 -13.46 -11.20 0.58
N LEU A 19 -13.45 -12.53 0.55
CA LEU A 19 -12.26 -13.30 0.17
C LEU A 19 -11.85 -13.04 -1.28
N ALA A 20 -12.81 -12.89 -2.20
CA ALA A 20 -12.53 -12.53 -3.59
C ALA A 20 -11.92 -11.13 -3.69
N THR A 21 -12.42 -10.15 -2.94
CA THR A 21 -11.87 -8.78 -2.89
C THR A 21 -10.46 -8.76 -2.30
N LEU A 22 -10.22 -9.50 -1.20
CA LEU A 22 -8.89 -9.61 -0.57
C LEU A 22 -7.83 -10.17 -1.52
N ARG A 23 -8.20 -11.10 -2.43
CA ARG A 23 -7.28 -11.60 -3.47
C ARG A 23 -6.84 -10.50 -4.44
N HIS A 24 -7.70 -9.52 -4.74
CA HIS A 24 -7.33 -8.38 -5.58
C HIS A 24 -6.44 -7.40 -4.80
N VAL A 25 -6.78 -7.13 -3.54
CA VAL A 25 -5.96 -6.27 -2.65
C VAL A 25 -4.54 -6.81 -2.52
N LYS A 26 -4.35 -8.14 -2.48
CA LYS A 26 -3.03 -8.76 -2.51
C LYS A 26 -2.17 -8.31 -3.70
N TRP A 27 -2.73 -8.31 -4.91
CA TRP A 27 -2.00 -7.84 -6.08
C TRP A 27 -1.66 -6.35 -5.99
N CYS A 28 -2.53 -5.54 -5.41
CA CYS A 28 -2.24 -4.13 -5.13
C CYS A 28 -1.10 -3.96 -4.10
N VAL A 29 -1.06 -4.78 -3.04
CA VAL A 29 0.02 -4.76 -2.04
C VAL A 29 1.36 -5.16 -2.67
N LEU A 30 1.39 -6.25 -3.45
CA LEU A 30 2.59 -6.68 -4.17
C LEU A 30 3.06 -5.64 -5.19
N ALA A 31 2.14 -5.04 -5.95
CA ALA A 31 2.45 -3.94 -6.86
C ALA A 31 3.03 -2.72 -6.11
N THR A 32 2.52 -2.44 -4.91
CA THR A 32 3.04 -1.36 -4.06
C THR A 32 4.49 -1.64 -3.63
N TYR A 33 4.82 -2.88 -3.23
CA TYR A 33 6.21 -3.24 -2.93
C TYR A 33 7.14 -3.11 -4.15
N ALA A 34 6.69 -3.50 -5.34
CA ALA A 34 7.45 -3.27 -6.57
C ALA A 34 7.68 -1.77 -6.82
N CYS A 35 6.66 -0.94 -6.58
CA CYS A 35 6.78 0.53 -6.70
C CYS A 35 7.72 1.13 -5.66
N VAL A 36 7.77 0.61 -4.42
CA VAL A 36 8.73 1.02 -3.39
C VAL A 36 10.15 0.83 -3.89
N VAL A 37 10.48 -0.36 -4.42
CA VAL A 37 11.82 -0.64 -4.99
C VAL A 37 12.09 0.28 -6.17
N GLY A 38 11.14 0.44 -7.09
CA GLY A 38 11.26 1.34 -8.23
C GLY A 38 11.53 2.79 -7.83
N ARG A 39 10.84 3.31 -6.81
CA ARG A 39 11.04 4.66 -6.26
C ARG A 39 12.38 4.82 -5.58
N PHE A 40 12.85 3.82 -4.82
CA PHE A 40 14.21 3.83 -4.24
C PHE A 40 15.29 3.92 -5.33
N LEU A 41 15.14 3.15 -6.42
CA LEU A 41 16.07 3.19 -7.56
C LEU A 41 15.97 4.49 -8.37
N ALA A 42 14.82 5.17 -8.32
CA ALA A 42 14.56 6.43 -9.00
C ALA A 42 14.89 7.67 -8.14
N ASP A 43 15.64 7.50 -7.05
CA ASP A 43 16.11 8.57 -6.15
C ASP A 43 14.97 9.30 -5.42
N ASP A 44 13.89 8.58 -5.08
CA ASP A 44 12.76 9.09 -4.29
C ASP A 44 12.55 8.30 -2.99
N PRO A 45 13.51 8.33 -2.05
CA PRO A 45 13.49 7.49 -0.86
C PRO A 45 12.33 7.82 0.08
N PHE A 46 11.93 9.09 0.22
CA PHE A 46 10.83 9.49 1.09
C PHE A 46 9.47 8.97 0.59
N GLY A 47 9.22 9.06 -0.71
CA GLY A 47 8.02 8.48 -1.33
C GLY A 47 8.01 6.96 -1.20
N ALA A 48 9.16 6.31 -1.39
CA ALA A 48 9.32 4.87 -1.23
C ALA A 48 9.05 4.41 0.22
N ILE A 49 9.57 5.11 1.23
CA ILE A 49 9.32 4.79 2.65
C ILE A 49 7.83 4.94 2.98
N ASN A 50 7.17 5.97 2.46
CA ASN A 50 5.76 6.19 2.71
C ASN A 50 4.88 5.06 2.12
N ASP A 51 5.18 4.64 0.88
CA ASP A 51 4.52 3.50 0.26
C ASP A 51 4.84 2.18 0.97
N LEU A 52 6.07 2.05 1.50
CA LEU A 52 6.50 0.88 2.25
C LEU A 52 5.59 0.70 3.47
N PHE A 53 5.35 1.75 4.26
CA PHE A 53 4.40 1.68 5.37
C PHE A 53 3.00 1.26 4.92
N GLY A 54 2.50 1.80 3.80
CA GLY A 54 1.24 1.35 3.19
C GLY A 54 1.24 -0.14 2.87
N GLY A 55 2.31 -0.65 2.25
CA GLY A 55 2.50 -2.07 1.95
C GLY A 55 2.58 -2.94 3.21
N LEU A 56 3.23 -2.46 4.28
CA LEU A 56 3.31 -3.16 5.56
C LEU A 56 1.91 -3.34 6.17
N PHE A 57 1.10 -2.27 6.24
CA PHE A 57 -0.29 -2.37 6.71
C PHE A 57 -1.12 -3.31 5.83
N GLY A 58 -0.89 -3.31 4.52
CA GLY A 58 -1.52 -4.26 3.60
C GLY A 58 -1.12 -5.71 3.88
N THR A 59 0.13 -5.96 4.27
CA THR A 59 0.58 -7.30 4.68
C THR A 59 -0.03 -7.74 6.00
N PHE A 60 -0.17 -6.83 6.97
CA PHE A 60 -0.92 -7.11 8.21
C PHE A 60 -2.41 -7.38 7.94
N LEU A 61 -3.03 -6.67 6.99
CA LEU A 61 -4.41 -6.92 6.56
C LEU A 61 -4.57 -8.33 5.96
N LEU A 62 -3.58 -8.78 5.18
CA LEU A 62 -3.58 -10.08 4.50
C LEU A 62 -2.96 -11.21 5.33
N LYS A 63 -3.07 -11.16 6.67
CA LYS A 63 -2.45 -12.16 7.57
C LYS A 63 -2.86 -13.60 7.30
N GLU A 64 -4.06 -13.81 6.76
CA GLU A 64 -4.62 -15.13 6.47
C GLU A 64 -4.15 -15.68 5.11
N ASP A 65 -3.43 -14.88 4.31
CA ASP A 65 -2.96 -15.32 3.01
C ASP A 65 -1.71 -16.23 3.14
N PRO A 66 -1.76 -17.47 2.61
CA PRO A 66 -0.67 -18.43 2.78
C PRO A 66 0.63 -18.03 2.07
N GLN A 67 0.56 -17.19 1.02
CA GLN A 67 1.76 -16.75 0.30
C GLN A 67 2.47 -15.59 1.02
N LEU A 68 1.73 -14.82 1.84
CA LEU A 68 2.28 -13.73 2.64
C LEU A 68 2.56 -14.12 4.10
N ALA A 69 2.18 -15.33 4.53
CA ALA A 69 2.34 -15.82 5.89
C ALA A 69 3.79 -15.71 6.42
N GLY A 70 4.79 -15.96 5.57
CA GLY A 70 6.20 -15.79 5.93
C GLY A 70 6.57 -14.33 6.23
N CYS A 71 6.20 -13.42 5.35
CA CYS A 71 6.42 -11.97 5.53
C CYS A 71 5.66 -11.45 6.76
N TYR A 72 4.42 -11.89 6.94
CA TYR A 72 3.61 -11.56 8.11
C TYR A 72 4.29 -12.02 9.41
N LYS A 73 4.80 -13.25 9.47
CA LYS A 73 5.49 -13.77 10.66
C LYS A 73 6.74 -12.93 11.00
N CYS A 74 7.55 -12.58 10.00
CA CYS A 74 8.69 -11.70 10.21
C CYS A 74 8.27 -10.30 10.69
N LEU A 75 7.16 -9.76 10.18
CA LEU A 75 6.61 -8.48 10.61
C LEU A 75 6.02 -8.54 12.02
N GLN A 76 5.41 -9.66 12.39
CA GLN A 76 4.84 -9.91 13.71
C GLN A 76 5.92 -9.97 14.79
N ASP A 77 7.08 -10.54 14.46
CA ASP A 77 8.24 -10.59 15.36
C ASP A 77 8.95 -9.22 15.50
N SER A 78 8.58 -8.23 14.68
CA SER A 78 9.12 -6.87 14.73
C SER A 78 8.34 -5.97 15.69
N PRO A 79 8.85 -4.77 16.06
CA PRO A 79 8.11 -3.80 16.87
C PRO A 79 6.73 -3.43 16.30
N LEU A 80 6.53 -3.54 14.98
CA LEU A 80 5.23 -3.30 14.35
C LEU A 80 4.18 -4.34 14.74
N GLY A 81 4.58 -5.59 15.01
CA GLY A 81 3.68 -6.64 15.47
C GLY A 81 3.07 -6.37 16.84
N SER A 82 3.74 -5.57 17.67
CA SER A 82 3.19 -5.13 18.96
C SER A 82 2.03 -4.14 18.82
N MET A 83 1.88 -3.49 17.65
CA MET A 83 0.85 -2.48 17.41
C MET A 83 -0.46 -3.07 16.88
N SER A 84 -0.44 -4.28 16.30
CA SER A 84 -1.64 -4.89 15.76
C SER A 84 -1.54 -6.40 15.60
N GLU A 85 -2.62 -7.12 15.94
CA GLU A 85 -2.78 -8.55 15.67
C GLU A 85 -3.09 -8.87 14.20
N GLY A 86 -3.14 -7.84 13.33
CA GLY A 86 -3.43 -7.98 11.90
C GLY A 86 -4.88 -8.33 11.57
N GLY A 87 -5.14 -8.62 10.30
CA GLY A 87 -6.46 -8.96 9.75
C GLY A 87 -7.31 -7.73 9.48
N LEU A 88 -8.64 -7.88 9.56
CA LEU A 88 -9.59 -6.80 9.23
C LEU A 88 -9.46 -5.57 10.13
N GLY A 89 -8.88 -5.69 11.33
CA GLY A 89 -8.56 -4.55 12.18
C GLY A 89 -7.57 -3.56 11.53
N CYS A 90 -6.75 -4.03 10.58
CA CYS A 90 -5.83 -3.19 9.80
C CYS A 90 -6.48 -2.56 8.56
N LEU A 91 -7.75 -2.86 8.26
CA LEU A 91 -8.42 -2.36 7.06
C LEU A 91 -8.50 -0.84 7.03
N MET A 92 -8.98 -0.22 8.13
CA MET A 92 -9.08 1.23 8.22
C MET A 92 -7.74 1.97 8.14
N PRO A 93 -6.70 1.62 8.91
CA PRO A 93 -5.40 2.28 8.77
C PRO A 93 -4.78 2.04 7.37
N TYR A 94 -4.96 0.85 6.78
CA TYR A 94 -4.52 0.58 5.41
C TYR A 94 -5.25 1.46 4.39
N LEU A 95 -6.58 1.53 4.46
CA LEU A 95 -7.42 2.34 3.58
C LEU A 95 -7.02 3.82 3.64
N PHE A 96 -6.82 4.34 4.86
CA PHE A 96 -6.41 5.73 5.08
C PHE A 96 -5.01 6.01 4.49
N MET A 97 -4.04 5.15 4.79
CA MET A 97 -2.67 5.30 4.28
C MET A 97 -2.62 5.15 2.75
N ALA A 98 -3.29 4.14 2.18
CA ALA A 98 -3.37 3.95 0.74
C ALA A 98 -4.06 5.14 0.06
N GLY A 99 -5.16 5.65 0.62
CA GLY A 99 -5.86 6.83 0.11
C GLY A 99 -4.96 8.08 0.08
N LEU A 100 -4.32 8.40 1.21
CA LEU A 100 -3.42 9.56 1.29
C LEU A 100 -2.21 9.43 0.36
N ASN A 101 -1.57 8.26 0.34
CA ASN A 101 -0.41 8.02 -0.50
C ASN A 101 -0.79 8.11 -1.99
N GLY A 102 -1.99 7.62 -2.35
CA GLY A 102 -2.53 7.70 -3.70
C GLY A 102 -2.73 9.16 -4.13
N ILE A 103 -3.33 9.98 -3.26
CA ILE A 103 -3.54 11.41 -3.52
C ILE A 103 -2.20 12.16 -3.69
N PHE A 104 -1.25 11.96 -2.78
CA PHE A 104 0.06 12.63 -2.89
C PHE A 104 0.83 12.18 -4.13
N SER A 105 0.73 10.90 -4.49
CA SER A 105 1.32 10.36 -5.73
C SER A 105 0.69 10.99 -6.97
N ALA A 106 -0.64 11.14 -6.99
CA ALA A 106 -1.37 11.80 -8.08
C ALA A 106 -0.98 13.28 -8.23
N LEU A 107 -0.91 14.03 -7.12
CA LEU A 107 -0.49 15.43 -7.13
C LEU A 107 0.95 15.59 -7.64
N ARG A 108 1.85 14.71 -7.21
CA ARG A 108 3.23 14.71 -7.69
C ARG A 108 3.32 14.34 -9.18
N LEU A 109 2.53 13.36 -9.63
CA LEU A 109 2.46 13.02 -11.03
C LEU A 109 1.93 14.20 -11.87
N TYR A 110 0.90 14.90 -11.39
CA TYR A 110 0.34 16.08 -12.04
C TYR A 110 1.35 17.24 -12.13
N THR A 111 2.09 17.52 -11.06
CA THR A 111 3.15 18.55 -11.05
C THR A 111 4.29 18.22 -12.01
N ILE A 112 4.69 16.96 -12.13
CA ILE A 112 5.68 16.52 -13.14
C ILE A 112 5.11 16.65 -14.55
N ALA A 113 3.90 16.15 -14.78
CA ALA A 113 3.26 16.18 -16.09
C ALA A 113 3.04 17.62 -16.59
N SER A 114 2.60 18.53 -15.72
CA SER A 114 2.42 19.95 -16.05
C SER A 114 3.74 20.67 -16.33
N ARG A 115 4.84 20.27 -15.69
CA ARG A 115 6.16 20.90 -15.89
C ARG A 115 6.86 20.44 -17.16
N PHE A 116 6.77 19.15 -17.50
CA PHE A 116 7.50 18.55 -18.63
C PHE A 116 6.63 18.29 -19.86
N GLY A 117 5.30 18.39 -19.74
CA GLY A 117 4.33 18.10 -20.81
C GLY A 117 4.27 16.63 -21.23
N THR A 118 5.09 15.75 -20.63
CA THR A 118 5.19 14.33 -20.97
C THR A 118 5.45 13.49 -19.71
N LEU A 119 5.05 12.22 -19.74
CA LEU A 119 5.29 11.26 -18.65
C LEU A 119 6.70 10.66 -18.68
N LEU A 120 7.41 10.79 -19.81
CA LEU A 120 8.74 10.24 -20.03
C LEU A 120 9.67 11.35 -20.49
N PRO A 121 10.22 12.16 -19.56
CA PRO A 121 11.05 13.30 -19.94
C PRO A 121 12.36 12.85 -20.61
N CYS A 122 12.85 11.64 -20.33
CA CYS A 122 14.07 11.05 -20.88
C CYS A 122 14.07 9.52 -20.68
N THR A 123 14.91 8.77 -21.40
CA THR A 123 15.13 7.32 -21.20
C THR A 123 16.55 6.98 -20.73
N SER A 124 17.43 7.98 -20.60
CA SER A 124 18.85 7.77 -20.38
C SER A 124 19.23 7.49 -18.90
N ARG A 125 18.41 7.90 -17.93
CA ARG A 125 18.66 7.67 -16.49
C ARG A 125 17.46 7.01 -15.82
N LEU A 126 17.71 6.20 -14.79
CA LEU A 126 16.66 5.53 -14.01
C LEU A 126 15.67 6.51 -13.36
N VAL A 127 16.14 7.68 -12.94
CA VAL A 127 15.31 8.77 -12.39
C VAL A 127 14.19 9.19 -13.36
N CYS A 128 14.40 9.04 -14.67
CA CYS A 128 13.39 9.41 -15.66
C CYS A 128 12.19 8.46 -15.70
N PHE A 129 12.31 7.26 -15.13
CA PHE A 129 11.20 6.32 -14.96
C PHE A 129 10.37 6.59 -13.69
N LEU A 130 10.77 7.58 -12.87
CA LEU A 130 10.02 7.97 -11.67
C LEU A 130 8.51 8.19 -11.94
N PRO A 131 8.06 8.88 -13.02
CA PRO A 131 6.64 9.11 -13.25
C PRO A 131 5.85 7.83 -13.49
N ILE A 132 6.47 6.80 -14.10
CA ILE A 132 5.84 5.50 -14.30
C ILE A 132 5.65 4.79 -12.95
N TRP A 133 6.66 4.81 -12.08
CA TRP A 133 6.54 4.25 -10.74
C TRP A 133 5.55 5.03 -9.86
N LEU A 134 5.49 6.36 -9.99
CA LEU A 134 4.48 7.20 -9.33
C LEU A 134 3.06 6.83 -9.80
N LEU A 135 2.86 6.64 -11.11
CA LEU A 135 1.59 6.23 -11.68
C LEU A 135 1.19 4.83 -11.21
N GLY A 136 2.11 3.86 -11.25
CA GLY A 136 1.88 2.50 -10.76
C GLY A 136 1.47 2.49 -9.29
N SER A 137 2.20 3.23 -8.45
CA SER A 137 1.89 3.37 -7.02
C SER A 137 0.54 4.04 -6.79
N CYS A 138 0.21 5.07 -7.57
CA CYS A 138 -1.07 5.77 -7.49
C CYS A 138 -2.23 4.82 -7.81
N LEU A 139 -2.13 4.09 -8.93
CA LEU A 139 -3.14 3.14 -9.36
C LEU A 139 -3.30 1.97 -8.37
N SER A 140 -2.19 1.43 -7.85
CA SER A 140 -2.24 0.32 -6.88
C SER A 140 -2.90 0.75 -5.58
N GLN A 141 -2.61 1.95 -5.08
CA GLN A 141 -3.13 2.45 -3.80
C GLN A 141 -4.58 2.93 -3.90
N ILE A 142 -4.95 3.68 -4.95
CA ILE A 142 -6.34 4.07 -5.18
C ILE A 142 -7.21 2.84 -5.48
N GLY A 143 -6.67 1.89 -6.26
CA GLY A 143 -7.34 0.61 -6.52
C GLY A 143 -7.59 -0.18 -5.24
N ALA A 144 -6.55 -0.33 -4.40
CA ALA A 144 -6.69 -0.97 -3.10
C ALA A 144 -7.71 -0.27 -2.20
N ALA A 145 -7.66 1.07 -2.13
CA ALA A 145 -8.59 1.83 -1.31
C ALA A 145 -10.04 1.68 -1.81
N SER A 146 -10.25 1.70 -3.12
CA SER A 146 -11.57 1.52 -3.72
C SER A 146 -12.12 0.12 -3.48
N LEU A 147 -11.27 -0.91 -3.59
CA LEU A 147 -11.65 -2.31 -3.32
C LEU A 147 -11.94 -2.53 -1.83
N CYS A 148 -11.18 -1.90 -0.93
CA CYS A 148 -11.41 -2.00 0.51
C CYS A 148 -12.64 -1.22 1.00
N TRP A 149 -13.17 -0.30 0.19
CA TRP A 149 -14.38 0.46 0.50
C TRP A 149 -15.67 -0.28 0.14
N GLN A 150 -15.60 -1.23 -0.80
CA GLN A 150 -16.70 -2.09 -1.21
C GLN A 150 -16.93 -3.19 -0.18
#